data_AF-A0A821PKG6-F1
#
_entry.id   AF-A0A821PKG6-F1
#
_cell.length_a   1.000
_cell.length_b   1.000
_cell.length_c   1.000
_cell.angle_alpha   90.00
_cell.angle_beta   90.00
_cell.angle_gamma   90.00
#
_symmetry.space_group_name_H-M   'P 1'
#
loop_
_entity.id
_entity.type
_entity.pdbx_description
1 polymer ?
#
loop_
_entity_poly.entity_id
_entity_poly.type
_entity_poly.pdbx_seq_one_letter_code
_entity_poly.pdbx_strand_id
1 'polypeptide(L)'
;LANQEVLIWITKLVEKIGDSPTDDQIKQYVQDTLKTSVVPGYGHAVLRKTDPRYTCQREFALKHLPNDRLFKIVSQLYTVVPKMLGELGKVKNPWPNVDAHSGVLLQVNKILFFKLYVFFHNLFF
;
A
#
# COMPACT_ATOMS: atom_id res chain seq x y z
N LEU A 1 -3.55 -10.74 -9.80
CA LEU A 1 -2.12 -10.41 -10.03
C LEU A 1 -1.72 -9.10 -9.36
N ALA A 2 -2.55 -8.04 -9.39
CA ALA A 2 -2.25 -6.73 -8.77
C ALA A 2 -1.71 -6.79 -7.33
N ASN A 3 -2.30 -7.59 -6.44
CA ASN A 3 -1.78 -7.79 -5.07
C ASN A 3 -0.31 -8.28 -5.04
N GLN A 4 0.04 -9.24 -5.90
CA GLN A 4 1.41 -9.78 -5.96
C GLN A 4 2.39 -8.74 -6.51
N GLU A 5 1.99 -7.96 -7.50
CA GLU A 5 2.81 -6.88 -8.06
C GLU A 5 3.13 -5.81 -7.02
N VAL A 6 2.14 -5.40 -6.23
CA VAL A 6 2.33 -4.48 -5.10
C VAL A 6 3.32 -5.07 -4.10
N LEU A 7 3.14 -6.33 -3.71
CA LEU A 7 3.99 -6.97 -2.70
C LEU A 7 5.44 -7.12 -3.17
N ILE A 8 5.66 -7.48 -4.43
CA ILE A 8 6.98 -7.56 -5.06
C ILE A 8 7.62 -6.17 -5.09
N TRP A 9 6.86 -5.13 -5.44
CA TRP A 9 7.36 -3.76 -5.48
C TRP A 9 7.77 -3.24 -4.10
N ILE A 10 6.97 -3.49 -3.06
CA ILE A 10 7.30 -3.13 -1.66
C ILE A 10 8.52 -3.91 -1.18
N THR A 11 8.63 -5.20 -1.51
CA THR A 11 9.80 -6.02 -1.16
C THR A 11 11.08 -5.44 -1.78
N LYS A 12 11.03 -5.03 -3.06
CA LYS A 12 12.17 -4.36 -3.71
C LYS A 12 12.53 -3.00 -3.10
N LEU A 13 11.54 -2.24 -2.64
CA LEU A 13 11.77 -1.00 -1.90
C LEU A 13 12.56 -1.28 -0.63
N VAL A 14 12.09 -2.26 0.15
CA VAL A 14 12.74 -2.74 1.38
C VAL A 14 14.17 -3.23 1.11
N GLU A 15 14.37 -4.04 0.08
CA GLU A 15 15.71 -4.55 -0.27
C GLU A 15 16.68 -3.42 -0.62
N LYS A 16 16.19 -2.33 -1.23
CA LYS A 16 17.02 -1.20 -1.68
C LYS A 16 17.31 -0.19 -0.57
N ILE A 17 16.35 0.11 0.29
CA ILE A 17 16.39 1.24 1.24
C ILE A 17 16.43 0.76 2.69
N GLY A 18 16.01 -0.49 2.93
CA GLY A 18 15.92 -1.10 4.23
C GLY A 18 14.54 -0.99 4.86
N ASP A 19 14.53 -1.31 6.15
CA ASP A 19 13.37 -1.68 6.92
C ASP A 19 12.66 -0.50 7.60
N SER A 20 13.29 0.67 7.60
CA SER A 20 12.77 1.88 8.24
C SER A 20 13.17 3.10 7.42
N PRO A 21 12.66 3.21 6.18
CA PRO A 21 12.98 4.34 5.32
C PRO A 21 12.37 5.64 5.86
N THR A 22 13.10 6.73 5.68
CA THR A 22 12.59 8.08 5.91
C THR A 22 11.60 8.48 4.82
N ASP A 23 10.73 9.45 5.10
CA ASP A 23 9.76 9.94 4.11
C ASP A 23 10.43 10.46 2.84
N ASP A 24 11.63 11.05 2.95
CA ASP A 24 12.36 11.55 1.79
C ASP A 24 12.94 10.43 0.94
N GLN A 25 13.40 9.33 1.56
CA GLN A 25 13.80 8.13 0.81
C GLN A 25 12.62 7.48 0.11
N ILE A 26 11.43 7.45 0.73
CA ILE A 26 10.19 6.98 0.11
C ILE A 26 9.83 7.88 -1.09
N LYS A 27 9.83 9.20 -0.92
CA LYS A 27 9.58 10.15 -2.02
C LYS A 27 10.55 9.92 -3.18
N GLN A 28 11.84 9.78 -2.90
CA GLN A 28 12.85 9.57 -3.93
C GLN A 28 12.60 8.26 -4.70
N TYR A 29 12.29 7.18 -3.98
CA TYR A 29 11.97 5.89 -4.60
C TYR A 29 10.71 5.93 -5.47
N VAL A 30 9.67 6.60 -4.98
CA VAL A 30 8.44 6.83 -5.74
C VAL A 30 8.73 7.68 -6.98
N GLN A 31 9.54 8.73 -6.86
CA GLN A 31 9.94 9.58 -7.98
C GLN A 31 10.71 8.78 -9.04
N ASP A 32 11.65 7.94 -8.62
CA ASP A 32 12.43 7.09 -9.52
C ASP A 32 11.56 6.03 -10.21
N THR A 33 10.59 5.49 -9.48
CA THR A 33 9.57 4.59 -10.05
C THR A 33 8.78 5.32 -11.13
N LEU A 34 8.29 6.54 -10.85
CA LEU A 34 7.46 7.33 -11.77
C LEU A 34 8.20 7.80 -13.04
N LYS A 35 9.53 7.79 -13.05
CA LYS A 35 10.33 8.06 -14.26
C LYS A 35 10.27 6.90 -15.27
N THR A 36 10.07 5.66 -14.79
CA THR A 36 10.19 4.45 -15.62
C THR A 36 8.90 3.62 -15.68
N SER A 37 8.02 3.75 -14.70
CA SER A 37 6.81 2.94 -14.54
C SER A 37 5.76 3.66 -13.68
N VAL A 38 4.69 2.95 -13.35
CA VAL A 38 3.61 3.41 -12.45
C VAL A 38 3.79 2.85 -11.04
N VAL A 39 3.23 3.53 -10.04
CA VAL A 39 3.19 3.01 -8.67
C VAL A 39 2.03 2.00 -8.56
N PRO A 40 2.29 0.71 -8.29
CA PRO A 40 1.24 -0.31 -8.28
C PRO A 40 0.26 -0.07 -7.14
N GLY A 41 -1.03 -0.34 -7.39
CA GLY A 41 -2.11 -0.13 -6.42
C GLY A 41 -2.64 1.31 -6.33
N TYR A 42 -2.07 2.27 -7.06
CA TYR A 42 -2.50 3.67 -7.12
C TYR A 42 -2.92 4.08 -8.54
N GLY A 43 -3.67 5.18 -8.67
CA GLY A 43 -3.92 5.80 -9.98
C GLY A 43 -5.06 5.20 -10.80
N HIS A 44 -6.02 4.55 -10.15
CA HIS A 44 -7.12 3.86 -10.84
C HIS A 44 -8.04 4.83 -11.60
N ALA A 45 -8.43 4.48 -12.83
CA ALA A 45 -9.26 5.32 -13.70
C ALA A 45 -10.65 5.70 -13.12
N VAL A 46 -11.20 4.89 -12.21
CA VAL A 46 -12.59 5.00 -11.72
C VAL A 46 -12.66 5.54 -10.28
N LEU A 47 -11.70 5.18 -9.43
CA LEU A 47 -11.75 5.48 -7.99
C LEU A 47 -11.44 6.95 -7.71
N ARG A 48 -12.45 7.77 -7.40
CA ARG A 48 -12.28 9.22 -7.13
C ARG A 48 -11.81 9.56 -5.70
N LYS A 49 -11.78 8.56 -4.83
CA LYS A 49 -11.35 8.63 -3.42
C LYS A 49 -10.64 7.33 -3.04
N THR A 50 -10.04 7.29 -1.85
CA THR A 50 -9.48 6.05 -1.28
C THR A 50 -10.55 4.95 -1.30
N ASP A 51 -10.18 3.77 -1.78
CA ASP A 51 -11.06 2.60 -1.80
C ASP A 51 -11.51 2.25 -0.37
N PRO A 52 -12.82 2.13 -0.10
CA PRO A 52 -13.31 1.72 1.22
C PRO A 52 -12.70 0.41 1.70
N ARG A 53 -12.36 -0.51 0.78
CA ARG A 53 -11.71 -1.79 1.10
C ARG A 53 -10.28 -1.61 1.57
N TYR A 54 -9.55 -0.64 1.00
CA TYR A 54 -8.23 -0.25 1.50
C TYR A 54 -8.35 0.34 2.91
N THR A 55 -9.33 1.22 3.11
CA THR A 55 -9.57 1.88 4.41
C THR A 55 -9.84 0.84 5.50
N CYS A 56 -10.70 -0.12 5.23
CA CYS A 56 -11.04 -1.21 6.13
C CYS A 56 -9.81 -2.05 6.54
N GLN A 57 -8.95 -2.38 5.57
CA GLN A 57 -7.67 -3.06 5.82
C GLN A 57 -6.71 -2.24 6.67
N ARG A 58 -6.63 -0.93 6.40
CA ARG A 58 -5.79 -0.01 7.14
C ARG A 58 -6.24 0.13 8.59
N GLU A 59 -7.54 0.23 8.84
CA GLU A 59 -8.11 0.28 10.19
C GLU A 59 -7.81 -0.99 10.98
N PHE A 60 -7.97 -2.15 10.34
CA PHE A 60 -7.56 -3.42 10.93
C PHE A 60 -6.07 -3.42 11.29
N ALA A 61 -5.22 -2.95 10.38
CA ALA A 61 -3.78 -2.89 10.59
C ALA A 61 -3.37 -1.96 11.74
N LEU A 62 -3.97 -0.77 11.82
CA LEU A 62 -3.75 0.16 12.91
C LEU A 62 -4.10 -0.44 14.28
N LYS A 63 -5.15 -1.26 14.34
CA LYS A 63 -5.60 -1.90 15.58
C LYS A 63 -4.75 -3.10 15.99
N HIS A 64 -4.28 -3.89 15.04
CA HIS A 64 -3.72 -5.22 15.32
C HIS A 64 -2.23 -5.38 15.01
N LEU A 65 -1.67 -4.53 14.14
CA LEU A 65 -0.27 -4.57 13.73
C LEU A 65 0.33 -3.15 13.50
N PRO A 66 0.13 -2.19 14.42
CA PRO A 66 0.60 -0.81 14.22
C PRO A 66 2.13 -0.70 14.13
N ASN A 67 2.83 -1.65 14.74
CA ASN A 67 4.29 -1.69 14.77
C ASN A 67 4.91 -2.56 13.68
N ASP A 68 4.10 -3.21 12.84
CA ASP A 68 4.61 -4.03 11.75
C ASP A 68 5.39 -3.18 10.75
N ARG A 69 6.54 -3.70 10.34
CA ARG A 69 7.51 -3.01 9.51
C ARG A 69 6.93 -2.66 8.13
N LEU A 70 6.31 -3.63 7.48
CA LEU A 70 5.77 -3.45 6.14
C LEU A 70 4.53 -2.55 6.17
N PHE A 71 3.71 -2.66 7.23
CA PHE A 71 2.59 -1.76 7.44
C PHE A 71 3.03 -0.30 7.59
N LYS A 72 4.11 -0.01 8.32
CA LYS A 72 4.66 1.35 8.42
C LYS A 72 5.01 1.93 7.05
N ILE A 73 5.66 1.14 6.19
CA ILE A 73 6.00 1.53 4.82
C ILE A 73 4.73 1.78 3.99
N VAL A 74 3.73 0.89 4.05
CA VAL A 74 2.43 1.10 3.38
C VAL A 74 1.74 2.36 3.88
N SER A 75 1.80 2.66 5.18
CA SER A 75 1.23 3.87 5.76
C SER A 75 1.98 5.13 5.32
N GLN A 76 3.31 5.09 5.17
CA GLN A 76 4.08 6.21 4.59
C GLN A 76 3.68 6.44 3.13
N LEU A 77 3.61 5.37 2.32
CA LEU A 77 3.19 5.45 0.92
C LEU A 77 1.80 6.07 0.76
N TYR A 78 0.86 5.74 1.67
CA TYR A 78 -0.48 6.35 1.67
C TYR A 78 -0.45 7.88 1.81
N THR A 79 0.52 8.41 2.54
CA THR A 79 0.67 9.86 2.74
C THR A 79 1.45 10.54 1.63
N VAL A 80 2.44 9.84 1.05
CA VAL A 80 3.39 10.38 0.07
C VAL A 80 2.87 10.29 -1.36
N VAL A 81 2.45 9.09 -1.79
CA VAL A 81 2.13 8.81 -3.20
C VAL A 81 0.98 9.69 -3.72
N PRO A 82 -0.14 9.88 -2.99
CA PRO A 82 -1.24 10.69 -3.52
C PRO A 82 -0.85 12.16 -3.77
N LYS A 83 0.01 12.73 -2.92
CA LYS A 83 0.51 14.10 -3.07
C LYS A 83 1.37 14.23 -4.32
N MET A 84 2.33 13.32 -4.49
CA MET A 84 3.23 13.32 -5.65
C MET A 84 2.48 13.12 -6.97
N LEU A 85 1.52 12.20 -7.00
CA LEU A 85 0.69 11.96 -8.19
C LEU A 85 -0.19 13.17 -8.52
N GLY A 86 -0.68 13.87 -7.49
CA GLY A 86 -1.43 15.12 -7.64
C GLY A 86 -0.58 16.24 -8.24
N GLU A 87 0.65 16.43 -7.73
CA GLU A 87 1.61 17.43 -8.23
C GLU A 87 2.02 17.18 -9.68
N LEU A 88 2.11 15.91 -10.10
CA LEU A 88 2.40 15.56 -11.50
C LEU A 88 1.27 15.93 -12.47
N GLY A 89 0.02 16.04 -12.01
CA GLY A 89 -1.15 16.39 -12.83
C GLY A 89 -1.54 15.36 -13.92
N LYS A 90 -0.79 14.26 -14.08
CA LYS A 90 -1.04 13.21 -15.09
C LYS A 90 -2.05 12.17 -14.63
N VAL A 91 -2.25 12.02 -13.32
CA VAL A 91 -3.12 10.99 -12.74
C VAL A 91 -4.40 11.65 -12.22
N LYS A 92 -5.53 11.32 -12.84
CA LYS A 92 -6.83 11.91 -12.50
C LYS A 92 -7.27 11.59 -11.07
N ASN A 93 -7.02 10.36 -10.60
CA ASN A 93 -7.36 9.97 -9.24
C ASN A 93 -6.18 9.27 -8.54
N PRO A 94 -5.47 9.94 -7.62
CA PRO A 94 -4.20 9.46 -7.10
C PRO A 94 -4.34 8.51 -5.89
N TRP A 95 -5.50 7.85 -5.75
CA TRP A 95 -5.86 7.10 -4.54
C TRP A 95 -5.55 5.61 -4.63
N PRO A 96 -5.27 4.93 -3.50
CA PRO A 96 -5.00 3.50 -3.49
C PRO A 96 -6.29 2.66 -3.60
N ASN A 97 -6.13 1.44 -4.10
CA ASN A 97 -7.13 0.39 -4.10
C ASN A 97 -6.85 -0.70 -3.04
N VAL A 98 -7.72 -1.71 -2.96
CA VAL A 98 -7.60 -2.86 -2.05
C VAL A 98 -6.27 -3.64 -2.16
N ASP A 99 -5.66 -3.68 -3.34
CA ASP A 99 -4.44 -4.45 -3.59
C ASP A 99 -3.20 -3.76 -3.02
N ALA A 100 -3.25 -2.44 -2.83
CA ALA A 100 -2.16 -1.63 -2.26
C ALA A 100 -1.82 -1.97 -0.80
N HIS A 101 -2.63 -2.79 -0.12
CA HIS A 101 -2.47 -3.11 1.31
C HIS A 101 -2.61 -4.61 1.62
N SER A 102 -3.45 -5.33 0.88
CA SER A 102 -3.79 -6.72 1.19
C SER A 102 -2.58 -7.65 1.19
N GLY A 103 -1.59 -7.45 0.30
CA GLY A 103 -0.41 -8.31 0.22
C GLY A 103 0.44 -8.28 1.50
N VAL A 104 0.63 -7.09 2.08
CA VAL A 104 1.35 -6.91 3.35
C VAL A 104 0.61 -7.58 4.50
N LEU A 105 -0.72 -7.48 4.51
CA LEU A 105 -1.53 -8.13 5.53
C LEU A 105 -1.52 -9.66 5.43
N LEU A 106 -1.26 -10.24 4.26
CA LEU A 106 -1.17 -11.70 4.09
C LEU A 106 0.21 -12.26 4.49
N GLN A 107 1.25 -11.42 4.54
CA GLN A 107 2.61 -11.83 4.96
C GLN A 107 2.79 -11.92 6.48
N VAL A 108 1.82 -11.44 7.26
CA VAL A 108 1.86 -11.49 8.72
C VAL A 108 1.74 -12.93 9.24
N ASN A 109 2.14 -13.16 10.49
CA ASN A 109 2.19 -14.50 11.09
C ASN A 109 0.86 -15.29 10.98
N LYS A 110 0.93 -16.63 11.07
CA LYS A 110 -0.22 -17.54 10.88
C LYS A 110 -1.46 -17.17 11.71
N ILE A 111 -1.27 -16.69 12.95
CA ILE A 111 -2.38 -16.30 13.84
C ILE A 111 -3.09 -15.07 13.30
N LEU A 112 -2.33 -14.08 12.85
CA LEU A 112 -2.88 -12.84 12.31
C LEU A 112 -3.46 -13.07 10.91
N PHE A 113 -2.87 -13.94 10.09
CA PHE A 113 -3.45 -14.42 8.84
C PHE A 113 -4.84 -15.04 9.06
N PHE A 114 -5.01 -15.88 10.09
CA PHE A 114 -6.32 -16.46 10.41
C PHE A 114 -7.36 -15.39 10.80
N LYS A 115 -6.97 -14.41 11.63
CA LYS A 115 -7.84 -13.26 11.94
C LYS A 115 -8.20 -12.46 10.69
N LEU A 116 -7.23 -12.30 9.78
CA LEU A 116 -7.42 -11.64 8.50
C LEU A 116 -8.42 -12.39 7.63
N TYR A 117 -8.25 -13.71 7.48
CA TYR A 117 -9.12 -14.57 6.70
C TYR A 117 -10.57 -14.49 7.19
N VAL A 118 -10.80 -14.57 8.50
CA VAL A 118 -12.13 -14.41 9.09
C VAL A 118 -12.69 -13.01 8.82
N PHE A 119 -11.88 -11.96 8.96
CA PHE A 119 -12.31 -10.59 8.68
C PHE A 119 -12.71 -10.38 7.22
N PHE A 120 -11.88 -10.84 6.28
CA PHE A 120 -12.15 -10.75 4.85
C PHE A 120 -13.35 -11.61 4.42
N HIS A 121 -13.50 -12.81 4.99
CA HIS A 121 -14.66 -13.65 4.71
C HIS A 121 -15.96 -12.93 5.08
N ASN A 122 -16.05 -12.35 6.27
CA ASN A 122 -17.25 -11.62 6.72
C ASN A 122 -17.50 -10.27 6.00
N LEU A 123 -16.49 -9.71 5.32
CA LEU A 123 -16.62 -8.41 4.63
C LEU A 123 -16.99 -8.56 3.15
N PHE A 124 -16.67 -9.71 2.55
CA PHE A 124 -16.80 -9.93 1.10
C PHE A 124 -17.72 -11.10 0.71
N PHE A 125 -18.15 -11.92 1.66
CA PHE A 125 -19.10 -13.03 1.49
C PHE A 125 -20.17 -12.98 2.58
#